data_AF-A0A502GM40-F1
#
_entry.id   AF-A0A502GM40-F1
#
_cell.length_a   1.000
_cell.length_b   1.000
_cell.length_c   1.000
_cell.angle_alpha   90.00
_cell.angle_beta   90.00
_cell.angle_gamma   90.00
#
_symmetry.space_group_name_H-M   'P 1'
#
loop_
_entity.id
_entity.type
_entity.pdbx_description
1 polymer ?
#
loop_
_entity_poly.entity_id
_entity_poly.type
_entity_poly.pdbx_seq_one_letter_code
_entity_poly.pdbx_strand_id
1 'polypeptide(L)'
;MAKDKTADAATEAAEMVTVVVLKGKSLRHDGDNYAQNTRVELSASDVKRLIALGFVKTLDAVKQEMEETSGQEVSIIKSDGQSTITSDEPNVVKTESGEA
;
A
#
# COMPACT_ATOMS: atom_id res chain seq x y z
N MET A 1 42.14 -17.24 -6.38
CA MET A 1 40.99 -16.92 -5.51
C MET A 1 39.88 -16.35 -6.38
N ALA A 2 38.82 -17.13 -6.63
CA ALA A 2 37.57 -16.61 -7.15
C ALA A 2 36.46 -17.50 -6.57
N LYS A 3 35.71 -16.94 -5.62
CA LYS A 3 34.48 -17.55 -5.11
C LYS A 3 33.41 -17.20 -6.12
N ASP A 4 33.14 -18.09 -7.06
CA ASP A 4 31.89 -18.08 -7.81
C ASP A 4 30.77 -18.35 -6.81
N LYS A 5 30.16 -17.25 -6.36
CA LYS A 5 28.91 -17.23 -5.62
C LYS A 5 27.83 -17.57 -6.63
N THR A 6 27.71 -18.85 -6.97
CA THR A 6 26.55 -19.41 -7.66
C THR A 6 25.34 -19.08 -6.79
N ALA A 7 24.61 -18.05 -7.24
CA ALA A 7 23.33 -17.68 -6.70
C ALA A 7 22.40 -18.88 -6.86
N ASP A 8 22.19 -19.55 -5.74
CA ASP A 8 20.95 -20.17 -5.26
C ASP A 8 19.75 -19.93 -6.20
N ALA A 9 19.72 -20.67 -7.31
CA ALA A 9 18.62 -20.68 -8.27
C ALA A 9 17.95 -22.07 -8.26
N ALA A 10 17.83 -22.64 -7.07
CA ALA A 10 17.26 -23.96 -6.85
C ALA A 10 16.56 -24.02 -5.49
N THR A 11 15.34 -23.49 -5.42
CA THR A 11 14.33 -23.88 -4.43
C THR A 11 12.97 -23.63 -5.09
N GLU A 12 12.57 -24.46 -6.04
CA GLU A 12 11.72 -25.62 -5.78
C GLU A 12 10.42 -25.22 -5.08
N ALA A 13 9.35 -25.04 -5.87
CA ALA A 13 7.96 -24.96 -5.42
C ALA A 13 7.74 -24.17 -4.12
N ALA A 14 8.31 -22.97 -4.04
CA ALA A 14 8.06 -22.09 -2.91
C ALA A 14 6.58 -21.72 -2.90
N GLU A 15 5.84 -22.26 -1.93
CA GLU A 15 4.48 -21.81 -1.63
C GLU A 15 4.54 -20.29 -1.46
N MET A 16 4.07 -19.57 -2.49
CA MET A 16 4.07 -18.11 -2.50
C MET A 16 2.97 -17.64 -1.57
N VAL A 17 3.35 -16.86 -0.55
CA VAL A 17 2.43 -16.35 0.44
C VAL A 17 2.34 -14.85 0.29
N THR A 18 1.11 -14.35 0.12
CA THR A 18 0.86 -12.91 0.06
C THR A 18 0.92 -12.31 1.47
N VAL A 19 1.82 -11.35 1.65
CA VAL A 19 1.99 -10.59 2.89
C VAL A 19 1.93 -9.09 2.64
N VAL A 20 1.79 -8.31 3.70
CA VAL A 20 1.73 -6.85 3.62
C VAL A 20 2.89 -6.25 4.42
N VAL A 21 3.58 -5.27 3.82
CA VAL A 21 4.62 -4.50 4.51
C VAL A 21 3.98 -3.57 5.54
N LEU A 22 4.48 -3.62 6.77
CA LEU A 22 3.93 -2.81 7.86
C LEU A 22 4.21 -1.31 7.68
N LYS A 23 3.36 -0.50 8.31
CA LYS A 23 3.51 0.97 8.32
C LYS A 23 4.84 1.39 8.96
N GLY A 24 5.52 2.35 8.34
CA GLY A 24 6.84 2.84 8.75
C GLY A 24 8.00 1.95 8.31
N LYS A 25 7.74 0.89 7.52
CA LYS A 25 8.77 -0.04 7.05
C LYS A 25 8.84 -0.07 5.53
N SER A 26 10.03 -0.41 5.03
CA SER A 26 10.31 -0.67 3.62
C SER A 26 11.00 -2.02 3.51
N LEU A 27 10.55 -2.86 2.59
CA LEU A 27 11.12 -4.18 2.36
C LEU A 27 11.90 -4.16 1.04
N ARG A 28 13.13 -4.68 1.04
CA ARG A 28 13.89 -4.92 -0.20
C ARG A 28 14.07 -6.41 -0.37
N HIS A 29 13.51 -6.98 -1.43
CA HIS A 29 13.54 -8.41 -1.71
C HIS A 29 13.62 -8.63 -3.22
N ASP A 30 14.39 -9.63 -3.66
CA ASP A 30 14.64 -9.95 -5.08
C ASP A 30 15.09 -8.77 -5.97
N GLY A 31 15.71 -7.77 -5.36
CA GLY A 31 16.16 -6.55 -6.06
C GLY A 31 15.11 -5.43 -6.08
N ASP A 32 13.84 -5.76 -5.86
CA ASP A 32 12.72 -4.82 -5.75
C ASP A 32 12.63 -4.18 -4.36
N ASN A 33 12.09 -2.96 -4.33
CA ASN A 33 11.82 -2.22 -3.09
C ASN A 33 10.32 -2.00 -2.92
N TYR A 34 9.76 -2.54 -1.85
CA TYR A 34 8.36 -2.45 -1.50
C TYR A 34 8.17 -1.45 -0.37
N ALA A 35 7.35 -0.43 -0.63
CA ALA A 35 6.97 0.58 0.35
C ALA A 35 5.99 0.03 1.40
N GLN A 36 5.76 0.77 2.48
CA GLN A 36 4.74 0.45 3.48
C GLN A 36 3.34 0.24 2.87
N ASN A 37 2.50 -0.55 3.53
CA ASN A 37 1.14 -0.90 3.09
C ASN A 37 1.06 -1.54 1.70
N THR A 38 2.19 -2.06 1.20
CA THR A 38 2.25 -2.75 -0.09
C THR A 38 2.09 -4.24 0.13
N ARG A 39 1.31 -4.89 -0.74
CA ARG A 39 1.18 -6.35 -0.78
C ARG A 39 2.30 -6.94 -1.61
N VAL A 40 2.94 -7.97 -1.10
CA VAL A 40 4.08 -8.63 -1.72
C VAL A 40 3.87 -10.13 -1.63
N GLU A 41 4.14 -10.84 -2.72
CA GLU A 41 4.13 -12.30 -2.76
C GLU A 41 5.57 -12.79 -2.62
N LEU A 42 5.81 -13.58 -1.58
CA LEU A 42 7.15 -14.01 -1.17
C LEU A 42 7.12 -15.50 -0.87
N SER A 43 8.28 -16.15 -0.89
CA SER A 43 8.39 -17.55 -0.49
C SER A 43 7.96 -17.73 0.98
N ALA A 44 7.31 -18.86 1.32
CA ALA A 44 6.93 -19.16 2.70
C ALA A 44 8.11 -19.08 3.69
N SER A 45 9.32 -19.41 3.25
CA SER A 45 10.56 -19.32 4.04
C SER A 45 10.96 -17.87 4.33
N ASP A 46 10.96 -17.01 3.31
CA ASP A 46 11.27 -15.59 3.46
C ASP A 46 10.19 -14.87 4.29
N VAL A 47 8.93 -15.22 4.08
CA VAL A 47 7.79 -14.70 4.85
C VAL A 47 7.98 -14.97 6.33
N LYS A 48 8.26 -16.21 6.74
CA LYS A 48 8.49 -16.54 8.16
C LYS A 48 9.60 -15.68 8.77
N ARG A 49 10.68 -15.48 8.03
CA ARG A 49 11.81 -14.64 8.48
C ARG A 49 11.42 -13.17 8.60
N LEU A 50 10.73 -12.62 7.61
CA LEU A 50 10.31 -11.21 7.59
C LEU A 50 9.22 -10.91 8.62
N ILE A 51 8.35 -11.87 8.92
CA ILE A 51 7.38 -11.80 10.02
C ILE A 51 8.12 -11.79 11.37
N ALA A 52 9.11 -12.67 11.56
CA ALA A 52 9.90 -12.70 12.79
C ALA A 52 10.70 -11.40 13.02
N LEU A 53 11.17 -10.76 11.94
CA LEU A 53 11.80 -9.42 11.99
C LEU A 53 10.77 -8.27 12.09
N GLY A 54 9.48 -8.60 11.99
CA GLY A 54 8.37 -7.66 12.04
C GLY A 54 8.33 -6.69 10.86
N PHE A 55 8.88 -7.01 9.70
CA PHE A 55 8.79 -6.16 8.50
C PHE A 55 7.47 -6.33 7.76
N VAL A 56 6.90 -7.53 7.80
CA VAL A 56 5.65 -7.88 7.11
C VAL A 56 4.71 -8.62 8.06
N LYS A 57 3.40 -8.61 7.74
CA LYS A 57 2.38 -9.46 8.37
C LYS A 57 1.51 -10.14 7.32
N THR A 58 0.92 -11.27 7.70
CA THR A 58 -0.14 -11.91 6.91
C THR A 58 -1.40 -11.05 6.95
N LEU A 59 -2.23 -11.14 5.90
CA LEU A 59 -3.50 -10.41 5.86
C LEU A 59 -4.43 -10.75 7.03
N ASP A 60 -4.40 -12.02 7.47
CA ASP A 60 -5.19 -12.50 8.59
C ASP A 60 -4.81 -11.80 9.90
N ALA A 61 -3.51 -11.71 10.21
CA ALA A 61 -3.01 -10.99 11.38
C ALA A 61 -3.31 -9.49 11.32
N VAL A 62 -3.26 -8.88 10.13
CA VAL A 62 -3.64 -7.46 9.96
C VAL A 62 -5.12 -7.24 10.22
N LYS A 63 -5.99 -8.15 9.76
CA LYS A 63 -7.44 -8.10 10.02
C LYS A 63 -7.75 -8.27 11.50
N GLN A 64 -7.14 -9.27 12.13
CA GLN A 64 -7.30 -9.53 13.56
C GLN A 64 -6.91 -8.30 14.38
N GLU A 65 -5.77 -7.68 14.10
CA GLU A 65 -5.36 -6.46 14.81
C GLU A 65 -6.27 -5.26 14.54
N MET A 66 -6.85 -5.16 13.34
CA MET A 66 -7.85 -4.13 13.05
C MET A 66 -9.13 -4.37 13.87
N GLU A 67 -9.56 -5.62 14.01
CA GLU A 67 -10.70 -6.01 14.85
C GLU A 67 -10.41 -5.75 16.34
N GLU A 68 -9.18 -6.01 16.81
CA GLU A 68 -8.74 -5.69 18.18
C GLU A 68 -8.58 -4.18 18.42
N THR A 69 -8.23 -3.42 17.37
CA THR A 69 -8.08 -1.96 17.41
C THR A 69 -9.40 -1.23 17.12
N SER A 70 -10.53 -1.94 16.98
CA SER A 70 -11.87 -1.36 16.81
C SER A 70 -12.34 -0.63 18.07
N GLY A 71 -11.82 0.59 18.26
CA GLY A 71 -12.31 1.58 19.20
C GLY A 71 -12.13 3.03 18.72
N GLN A 72 -11.47 3.27 17.59
CA GLN A 72 -11.30 4.61 17.04
C GLN A 72 -12.36 4.87 15.97
N GLU A 73 -13.54 5.31 16.41
CA GLU A 73 -14.57 5.85 15.53
C GLU A 73 -14.02 7.06 14.76
N VAL A 74 -13.94 6.96 13.43
CA VAL A 74 -13.62 8.10 12.58
C VAL A 74 -14.94 8.70 12.10
N SER A 75 -15.49 9.63 12.87
CA SER A 75 -16.66 10.40 12.47
C SER A 75 -16.26 11.42 11.40
N ILE A 76 -16.64 11.15 10.14
CA ILE A 76 -16.54 12.12 9.05
C ILE A 76 -17.67 13.14 9.25
N ILE A 77 -17.36 14.22 9.93
CA ILE A 77 -18.23 15.39 10.00
C ILE A 77 -18.17 16.04 8.62
N LYS A 78 -19.18 15.75 7.80
CA LYS A 78 -19.46 16.56 6.61
C LYS A 78 -19.92 17.92 7.15
N SER A 79 -18.99 18.86 7.27
CA SER A 79 -19.34 20.26 7.48
C SER A 79 -20.06 20.71 6.20
N ASP A 80 -21.37 20.80 6.31
CA ASP A 80 -22.26 21.32 5.29
C ASP A 80 -21.73 22.68 4.79
N GLY A 81 -21.60 22.82 3.47
CA GLY A 81 -21.23 24.06 2.81
C GLY A 81 -20.00 23.97 1.92
N GLN A 82 -20.25 23.76 0.63
CA GLN A 82 -19.39 24.19 -0.48
C GLN A 82 -18.17 23.30 -0.82
N SER A 83 -18.43 22.17 -1.49
CA SER A 83 -17.48 21.67 -2.49
C SER A 83 -17.55 22.55 -3.74
N THR A 84 -16.97 23.75 -3.69
CA THR A 84 -16.53 24.41 -4.92
C THR A 84 -15.11 23.93 -5.19
N ILE A 85 -14.98 22.94 -6.08
CA ILE A 85 -13.75 22.82 -6.86
C ILE A 85 -13.76 24.04 -7.77
N THR A 86 -13.12 25.13 -7.34
CA THR A 86 -12.77 26.22 -8.25
C THR A 86 -11.54 25.73 -9.01
N SER A 87 -11.78 25.09 -10.15
CA SER A 87 -10.76 25.05 -11.19
C SER A 87 -10.62 26.51 -11.62
N ASP A 88 -9.56 27.15 -11.13
CA ASP A 88 -9.14 28.48 -11.57
C ASP A 88 -8.78 28.40 -13.05
N GLU A 89 -9.75 28.69 -13.91
CA GLU A 89 -9.54 29.59 -15.05
C GLU A 89 -10.79 30.48 -15.24
N PRO A 90 -10.61 31.75 -15.66
CA PRO A 90 -11.45 32.84 -15.21
C PRO A 90 -12.48 33.28 -16.25
N ASN A 91 -13.53 33.92 -15.72
CA ASN A 91 -14.22 35.07 -16.31
C ASN A 91 -15.24 34.85 -17.46
N VAL A 92 -16.49 35.17 -17.09
CA VAL A 92 -17.40 36.15 -17.74
C VAL A 92 -18.36 35.68 -18.85
N VAL A 93 -19.61 35.51 -18.39
CA VAL A 93 -20.85 36.11 -18.94
C VAL A 93 -21.49 35.46 -20.18
N LYS A 94 -22.65 34.83 -19.91
CA LYS A 94 -23.77 34.75 -20.86
C LYS A 94 -24.27 36.16 -21.16
N THR A 95 -24.31 36.54 -22.43
CA THR A 95 -25.33 37.46 -22.94
C THR A 95 -26.02 36.82 -24.14
N GLU A 96 -27.24 36.38 -23.87
CA GLU A 96 -28.36 36.37 -24.80
C GLU A 96 -28.52 37.77 -25.41
N SER A 97 -28.72 37.88 -26.73
CA SER A 97 -29.65 38.80 -27.42
C SER A 97 -29.25 39.06 -28.87
N GLY A 98 -30.15 38.65 -29.78
CA GLY A 98 -30.81 39.53 -30.75
C GLY A 98 -29.99 40.39 -31.74
N GLU A 99 -30.20 40.05 -33.02
CA GLU A 99 -30.66 40.95 -34.09
C GLU A 99 -29.69 42.01 -34.67
N ALA A 100 -29.31 41.80 -35.94
CA ALA A 100 -29.64 42.67 -37.09
C ALA A 100 -29.19 42.03 -38.41
#